data_AF-A0A7W8HEK2-F1
#
_entry.id   AF-A0A7W8HEK2-F1
#
_cell.length_a   1.000
_cell.length_b   1.000
_cell.length_c   1.000
_cell.angle_alpha   90.00
_cell.angle_beta   90.00
_cell.angle_gamma   90.00
#
_symmetry.space_group_name_H-M   'P 1'
#
loop_
_entity.id
_entity.type
_entity.pdbx_description
1 polymer ?
#
loop_
_entity_poly.entity_id
_entity_poly.type
_entity_poly.pdbx_seq_one_letter_code
_entity_poly.pdbx_strand_id
1 'polypeptide(L)'
;MLPEQVWDGAPLPGQRLHPGRPTGSAMPLAWAHAEFVKLALSCSDKRPCDCPAAVWKRYGGRLPVPSLGLHIPRLPTAALRDGQAIDFAWRRQTCSQWTGVDHRLLLSAAATPPMPSPLDPVVDQASPAQ
;
A
#
# COMPACT_ATOMS: atom_id res chain seq x y z
N MET A 1 -13.88 18.73 -9.36
CA MET A 1 -12.84 17.68 -9.27
C MET A 1 -12.81 17.16 -7.84
N LEU A 2 -12.89 15.83 -7.67
CA LEU A 2 -12.82 15.17 -6.36
C LEU A 2 -11.36 15.14 -5.84
N PRO A 3 -11.10 15.64 -4.62
CA PRO A 3 -9.78 15.56 -4.00
C PRO A 3 -9.55 14.18 -3.38
N GLU A 4 -8.31 13.89 -3.00
CA GLU A 4 -7.96 12.76 -2.14
C GLU A 4 -8.58 12.89 -0.74
N GLN A 5 -8.56 14.10 -0.18
CA GLN A 5 -8.99 14.37 1.19
C GLN A 5 -9.75 15.70 1.27
N VAL A 6 -10.69 15.76 2.20
CA VAL A 6 -11.33 16.99 2.65
C VAL A 6 -11.02 17.21 4.12
N TRP A 7 -10.98 18.47 4.55
CA TRP A 7 -10.75 18.81 5.94
C TRP A 7 -11.95 18.40 6.80
N ASP A 8 -11.71 17.58 7.82
CA ASP A 8 -12.73 17.04 8.73
C ASP A 8 -12.71 17.71 10.13
N GLY A 9 -11.73 18.60 10.39
CA GLY A 9 -11.59 19.32 11.65
C GLY A 9 -12.27 20.71 11.67
N ALA A 10 -12.15 21.39 12.82
CA ALA A 10 -12.54 22.81 12.96
C ALA A 10 -11.74 23.69 11.96
N PRO A 11 -12.30 24.81 11.48
CA PRO A 11 -11.63 25.64 10.48
C PRO A 11 -10.27 26.16 10.99
N LEU A 12 -9.24 26.08 10.13
CA LEU A 12 -7.92 26.67 10.35
C LEU A 12 -7.64 27.70 9.23
N PRO A 13 -8.15 28.94 9.37
CA PRO A 13 -8.03 29.95 8.31
C PRO A 13 -6.58 30.26 7.92
N GLY A 14 -5.65 30.24 8.89
CA GLY A 14 -4.23 30.47 8.64
C GLY A 14 -3.57 29.44 7.72
N GLN A 15 -4.19 28.27 7.56
CA GLN A 15 -3.74 27.19 6.66
C GLN A 15 -4.69 27.00 5.47
N ARG A 16 -5.72 27.86 5.33
CA ARG A 16 -6.80 27.74 4.33
C ARG A 16 -7.57 26.42 4.41
N LEU A 17 -7.63 25.81 5.58
CA LEU A 17 -8.36 24.56 5.81
C LEU A 17 -9.74 24.89 6.37
N HIS A 18 -10.77 24.44 5.65
CA HIS A 18 -12.16 24.68 5.99
C HIS A 18 -12.93 23.35 5.92
N PRO A 19 -13.83 23.08 6.87
CA PRO A 19 -14.58 21.81 6.90
C PRO A 19 -15.20 21.46 5.55
N GLY A 20 -15.00 20.23 5.08
CA GLY A 20 -15.51 19.71 3.82
C GLY A 20 -14.82 20.24 2.56
N ARG A 21 -13.80 21.11 2.68
CA ARG A 21 -13.01 21.60 1.54
C ARG A 21 -11.75 20.76 1.33
N PRO A 22 -11.19 20.71 0.11
CA PRO A 22 -9.93 20.03 -0.15
C PRO A 22 -8.82 20.48 0.79
N THR A 23 -8.00 19.54 1.26
CA THR A 23 -6.88 19.82 2.17
C THR A 23 -5.65 20.41 1.47
N GLY A 24 -5.63 20.41 0.13
CA GLY A 24 -4.45 20.75 -0.66
C GLY A 24 -3.55 19.56 -1.02
N SER A 25 -3.93 18.33 -0.65
CA SER A 25 -3.38 17.09 -1.23
C SER A 25 -3.79 16.95 -2.72
N ALA A 26 -3.56 15.77 -3.32
CA ALA A 26 -3.87 15.48 -4.72
C ALA A 26 -5.33 15.85 -5.08
N MET A 27 -5.47 16.73 -6.09
CA MET A 27 -6.76 17.13 -6.65
C MET A 27 -6.58 17.55 -8.13
N PRO A 28 -7.20 16.85 -9.09
CA PRO A 28 -8.04 15.66 -8.90
C PRO A 28 -7.24 14.42 -8.48
N LEU A 29 -7.85 13.55 -7.67
CA LEU A 29 -7.37 12.17 -7.53
C LEU A 29 -8.18 11.26 -8.45
N ALA A 30 -7.53 10.64 -9.44
CA ALA A 30 -8.18 9.74 -10.39
C ALA A 30 -8.91 8.59 -9.69
N TRP A 31 -8.32 8.05 -8.62
CA TRP A 31 -8.96 7.00 -7.82
C TRP A 31 -10.28 7.45 -7.18
N ALA A 32 -10.34 8.65 -6.59
CA ALA A 32 -11.57 9.19 -6.03
C ALA A 32 -12.70 9.31 -7.07
N HIS A 33 -12.36 9.67 -8.31
CA HIS A 33 -13.32 9.71 -9.41
C HIS A 33 -13.77 8.31 -9.84
N ALA A 34 -12.84 7.36 -9.93
CA ALA A 34 -13.17 5.97 -10.26
C ALA A 34 -14.10 5.35 -9.21
N GLU A 35 -13.83 5.54 -7.91
CA GLU A 35 -14.71 5.05 -6.84
C GLU A 35 -16.11 5.68 -6.89
N PHE A 36 -16.22 6.98 -7.22
CA PHE A 36 -17.52 7.62 -7.41
C PHE A 36 -18.32 6.99 -8.55
N VAL A 37 -17.68 6.73 -9.70
CA VAL A 37 -18.33 6.06 -10.84
C VAL A 37 -18.73 4.63 -10.50
N LYS A 38 -17.85 3.87 -9.85
CA LYS A 38 -18.16 2.49 -9.41
C LYS A 38 -19.35 2.46 -8.45
N LEU A 39 -19.44 3.41 -7.52
CA LEU A 39 -20.58 3.50 -6.61
C LEU A 39 -21.88 3.80 -7.37
N ALA A 40 -21.86 4.74 -8.32
CA ALA A 40 -23.03 5.06 -9.13
C ALA A 40 -23.55 3.83 -9.92
N LEU A 41 -22.63 3.08 -10.55
CA LEU A 41 -22.96 1.83 -11.24
C LEU A 41 -23.51 0.77 -10.27
N SER A 42 -22.88 0.64 -9.10
CA SER A 42 -23.29 -0.34 -8.09
C SER A 42 -24.66 -0.06 -7.49
N CYS A 43 -25.02 1.23 -7.34
CA CYS A 43 -26.35 1.66 -6.89
C CYS A 43 -27.44 1.30 -7.90
N SER A 44 -27.16 1.44 -9.20
CA SER A 44 -28.07 1.02 -10.28
C SER A 44 -28.33 -0.49 -10.22
N ASP A 45 -27.27 -1.28 -10.09
CA ASP A 45 -27.34 -2.74 -10.13
C ASP A 45 -27.66 -3.39 -8.78
N LYS A 46 -27.79 -2.58 -7.71
CA LYS A 46 -27.94 -3.01 -6.30
C LYS A 46 -26.90 -4.04 -5.85
N ARG A 47 -25.71 -4.02 -6.46
CA ARG A 47 -24.58 -4.90 -6.14
C ARG A 47 -23.26 -4.22 -6.53
N PRO A 48 -22.13 -4.51 -5.86
CA PRO A 48 -20.84 -3.97 -6.26
C PRO A 48 -20.48 -4.40 -7.68
N CYS A 49 -20.24 -3.43 -8.57
CA CYS A 49 -19.96 -3.68 -9.99
C CYS A 49 -18.61 -4.36 -10.24
N ASP A 50 -17.65 -4.18 -9.32
CA ASP A 50 -16.29 -4.69 -9.40
C ASP A 50 -16.06 -5.98 -8.59
N CYS A 51 -17.13 -6.63 -8.10
CA CYS A 51 -17.03 -7.89 -7.35
C CYS A 51 -16.76 -9.10 -8.28
N PRO A 52 -15.59 -9.78 -8.17
CA PRO A 52 -15.31 -10.94 -9.01
C PRO A 52 -16.16 -12.15 -8.62
N ALA A 53 -16.95 -12.68 -9.57
CA ALA A 53 -17.90 -13.76 -9.32
C ALA A 53 -17.25 -15.04 -8.74
N ALA A 54 -16.04 -15.40 -9.18
CA ALA A 54 -15.32 -16.56 -8.67
C ALA A 54 -14.94 -16.43 -7.18
N VAL A 55 -14.55 -15.22 -6.76
CA VAL A 55 -14.19 -14.92 -5.37
C VAL A 55 -15.45 -14.94 -4.49
N TRP A 56 -16.54 -14.34 -4.98
CA TRP A 56 -17.83 -14.37 -4.28
C TRP A 56 -18.36 -15.80 -4.12
N LYS A 57 -18.30 -16.62 -5.18
CA LYS A 57 -18.70 -18.04 -5.13
C LYS A 57 -17.90 -18.83 -4.08
N ARG A 58 -16.61 -18.53 -3.93
CA ARG A 58 -15.73 -19.24 -3.00
C ARG A 58 -15.93 -18.81 -1.54
N TYR A 59 -16.08 -17.50 -1.28
CA TYR A 59 -16.03 -16.96 0.08
C TYR A 59 -17.36 -16.38 0.57
N GLY A 60 -18.29 -16.03 -0.32
CA GLY A 60 -19.62 -15.52 0.03
C GLY A 60 -19.60 -14.30 0.95
N GLY A 61 -18.57 -13.45 0.84
CA GLY A 61 -18.36 -12.30 1.74
C GLY A 61 -17.91 -12.66 3.16
N ARG A 62 -17.60 -13.93 3.45
CA ARG A 62 -17.10 -14.38 4.74
C ARG A 62 -15.58 -14.34 4.77
N LEU A 63 -15.04 -13.79 5.84
CA LEU A 63 -13.60 -13.86 6.08
C LEU A 63 -13.22 -15.32 6.39
N PRO A 64 -12.30 -15.95 5.63
CA PRO A 64 -11.82 -17.28 5.96
C PRO A 64 -10.95 -17.23 7.22
N VAL A 65 -10.94 -18.32 8.00
CA VAL A 65 -9.93 -18.50 9.06
C VAL A 65 -8.60 -18.84 8.36
N PRO A 66 -7.56 -18.00 8.47
CA PRO A 66 -6.27 -18.32 7.88
C PRO A 66 -5.69 -19.56 8.56
N SER A 67 -5.31 -20.57 7.76
CA SER A 67 -4.54 -21.72 8.27
C SER A 67 -3.05 -21.40 8.45
N LEU A 68 -2.60 -20.23 7.99
CA LEU A 68 -1.23 -19.75 8.07
C LEU A 68 -1.18 -18.47 8.91
N GLY A 69 -0.28 -18.43 9.89
CA GLY A 69 0.06 -17.21 10.61
C GLY A 69 1.04 -16.35 9.82
N LEU A 70 0.79 -15.04 9.75
CA LEU A 70 1.75 -14.08 9.21
C LEU A 70 2.53 -13.45 10.35
N HIS A 71 3.84 -13.63 10.37
CA HIS A 71 4.73 -12.96 11.31
C HIS A 71 5.55 -11.90 10.56
N ILE A 72 5.34 -10.62 10.90
CA ILE A 72 6.11 -9.50 10.35
C ILE A 72 7.06 -9.00 11.43
N PRO A 73 8.37 -9.33 11.37
CA PRO A 73 9.34 -8.72 12.25
C PRO A 73 9.62 -7.28 11.78
N ARG A 74 9.58 -6.30 12.71
CA ARG A 74 10.19 -5.00 12.46
C ARG A 74 11.69 -5.12 12.74
N LEU A 75 12.48 -4.91 11.71
CA LEU A 75 13.93 -4.90 11.81
C LEU A 75 14.44 -3.47 11.57
N PRO A 76 15.27 -2.90 12.45
CA PRO A 76 15.86 -1.58 12.25
C PRO A 76 16.93 -1.65 11.15
N THR A 77 16.50 -1.58 9.89
CA THR A 77 17.37 -1.77 8.72
C THR A 77 18.46 -0.71 8.60
N ALA A 78 18.24 0.50 9.13
CA ALA A 78 19.23 1.57 9.13
C ALA A 78 20.50 1.27 9.95
N ALA A 79 20.42 0.34 10.92
CA ALA A 79 21.57 -0.05 11.75
C ALA A 79 22.36 -1.24 11.19
N LEU A 80 21.88 -1.84 10.09
CA LEU A 80 22.49 -3.00 9.48
C LEU A 80 23.73 -2.63 8.65
N ARG A 81 24.76 -3.48 8.68
CA ARG A 81 26.02 -3.26 7.97
C ARG A 81 26.21 -4.24 6.81
N ASP A 82 27.00 -3.82 5.82
CA ASP A 82 27.50 -4.70 4.77
C ASP A 82 28.25 -5.90 5.37
N GLY A 83 28.03 -7.09 4.82
CA GLY A 83 28.60 -8.34 5.30
C GLY A 83 27.99 -8.90 6.60
N GLN A 84 27.03 -8.21 7.21
CA GLN A 84 26.32 -8.72 8.39
C GLN A 84 25.31 -9.81 8.00
N ALA A 85 25.11 -10.79 8.87
CA ALA A 85 24.09 -11.83 8.70
C ALA A 85 22.85 -11.56 9.59
N ILE A 86 21.66 -11.85 9.05
CA ILE A 86 20.42 -11.97 9.83
C ILE A 86 20.01 -13.44 9.83
N ASP A 87 19.94 -14.03 11.02
CA ASP A 87 19.49 -15.40 11.21
C ASP A 87 18.02 -15.40 11.64
N PHE A 88 17.17 -16.04 10.83
CA PHE A 88 15.82 -16.39 11.20
C PHE A 88 15.82 -17.79 11.79
N ALA A 89 15.42 -17.86 13.05
CA ALA A 89 15.26 -19.11 13.78
C ALA A 89 13.85 -19.18 14.35
N TRP A 90 13.20 -20.35 14.24
CA TRP A 90 11.91 -20.58 14.85
C TRP A 90 12.08 -21.00 16.31
N ARG A 91 11.31 -20.37 17.21
CA ARG A 91 11.22 -20.81 18.61
C ARG A 91 9.88 -21.47 18.83
N ARG A 92 9.89 -22.76 19.18
CA ARG A 92 8.67 -23.49 19.47
C ARG A 92 8.13 -23.05 20.83
N GLN A 93 6.93 -22.45 20.86
CA GLN A 93 6.35 -21.87 22.08
C GLN A 93 6.11 -22.92 23.19
N THR A 94 5.76 -24.16 22.81
CA THR A 94 5.43 -25.24 23.76
C THR A 94 6.62 -25.75 24.57
N CYS A 95 7.83 -25.68 24.03
CA CYS A 95 9.05 -26.18 24.70
C CYS A 95 10.15 -25.13 24.82
N SER A 96 9.89 -23.88 24.42
CA SER A 96 10.85 -22.77 24.50
C SER A 96 12.19 -23.00 23.80
N GLN A 97 12.28 -24.01 22.94
CA GLN A 97 13.48 -24.41 22.23
C GLN A 97 13.57 -23.73 20.86
N TRP A 98 14.78 -23.28 20.51
CA TRP A 98 15.11 -22.82 19.17
C TRP A 98 15.37 -24.01 18.24
N THR A 99 14.74 -24.05 17.08
CA THR A 99 15.08 -24.98 16.01
C THR A 99 16.18 -24.37 15.14
N GLY A 100 17.44 -24.43 15.60
CA GLY A 100 18.61 -24.07 14.78
C GLY A 100 18.59 -22.67 14.15
N VAL A 101 19.28 -22.52 13.01
CA VAL A 101 19.17 -21.38 12.09
C VAL A 101 18.43 -21.90 10.85
N ASP A 102 17.16 -21.55 10.71
CA ASP A 102 16.33 -22.04 9.60
C ASP A 102 16.72 -21.33 8.29
N HIS A 103 16.95 -20.02 8.36
CA HIS A 103 17.37 -19.21 7.22
C HIS A 103 18.36 -18.12 7.64
N ARG A 104 19.44 -17.96 6.86
CA ARG A 104 20.43 -16.88 7.03
C ARG A 104 20.39 -15.96 5.82
N LEU A 105 20.22 -14.67 6.04
CA LEU A 105 20.36 -13.63 5.02
C LEU A 105 21.70 -12.93 5.19
N LEU A 106 22.53 -12.95 4.14
CA LEU A 106 23.73 -12.11 4.06
C LEU A 106 23.34 -10.75 3.49
N LEU A 107 23.73 -9.71 4.19
CA LEU A 107 23.45 -8.34 3.81
C LEU A 107 24.58 -7.82 2.92
N SER A 108 24.19 -7.17 1.83
CA SER A 108 25.09 -6.41 0.98
C SER A 108 24.66 -4.95 0.98
N ALA A 109 25.63 -4.05 0.98
CA ALA A 109 25.40 -2.64 0.74
C ALA A 109 24.62 -2.48 -0.57
N ALA A 110 23.57 -1.65 -0.55
CA ALA A 110 22.92 -1.27 -1.78
C ALA A 110 23.98 -0.64 -2.69
N ALA A 111 24.13 -1.18 -3.90
CA ALA A 111 24.91 -0.52 -4.93
C ALA A 111 24.36 0.90 -5.07
N THR A 112 25.23 1.91 -5.00
CA THR A 112 24.82 3.29 -5.27
C THR A 112 24.12 3.26 -6.63
N PRO A 113 22.82 3.62 -6.71
CA PRO A 113 22.15 3.65 -8.00
C PRO A 113 22.97 4.58 -8.90
N PRO A 114 23.29 4.17 -10.13
CA PRO A 114 24.01 5.06 -11.04
C PRO A 114 23.23 6.37 -11.10
N MET A 115 23.94 7.48 -10.93
CA MET A 115 23.35 8.81 -11.10
C MET A 115 22.58 8.82 -12.42
N PRO A 116 21.29 9.20 -12.43
CA PRO A 116 20.57 9.32 -13.69
C PRO A 116 21.36 10.27 -14.58
N SER A 117 21.73 9.79 -15.77
CA SER A 117 22.43 10.59 -16.76
C SER A 117 21.56 11.83 -17.06
N PRO A 118 22.12 13.05 -17.07
CA PRO A 118 21.33 14.29 -17.19
C PRO A 118 20.67 14.53 -18.56
N LEU A 119 20.39 13.48 -19.36
CA LEU A 119 19.93 13.62 -20.75
C LEU A 119 18.80 12.71 -21.21
N ASP A 120 18.09 12.00 -20.32
CA ASP A 120 16.82 11.39 -20.73
C ASP A 120 15.67 12.39 -20.50
N PRO A 121 15.10 13.02 -21.55
CA PRO A 121 13.89 13.80 -21.37
C PRO A 121 12.79 12.86 -20.86
N VAL A 122 12.14 13.26 -19.77
CA VAL A 122 10.84 12.69 -19.38
C VAL A 122 9.90 12.94 -20.55
N VAL A 123 9.71 11.90 -21.37
CA VAL A 123 8.63 11.85 -22.34
C VAL A 123 7.35 11.71 -21.53
N ASP A 124 6.71 12.85 -21.30
CA ASP A 124 5.35 12.95 -20.82
C ASP A 124 4.44 12.39 -21.92
N GLN A 125 4.10 11.10 -21.83
CA GLN A 125 3.10 10.46 -22.69
C GLN A 125 1.69 10.94 -22.26
N ALA A 126 1.43 12.23 -22.40
CA ALA A 126 0.08 12.76 -22.44
C ALA A 126 -0.49 12.45 -23.84
N SER A 127 -1.12 11.28 -23.97
CA SER A 127 -1.89 10.93 -25.16
C SER A 127 -3.14 11.82 -25.22
N PRO A 128 -3.40 12.58 -26.30
CA PRO A 128 -4.64 13.33 -26.44
C PRO A 128 -5.77 12.41 -26.93
N ALA A 129 -6.97 12.73 -26.46
CA ALA A 129 -8.22 12.08 -26.81
C ALA A 129 -8.44 12.00 -28.33
N GLN A 130 -8.99 10.85 -28.76
CA GLN A 130 -9.91 10.73 -29.87
C GLN A 130 -11.14 9.98 -29.39
#